data_AF-A0A5K1EQ27-F1
#
_entry.id   AF-A0A5K1EQ27-F1
#
_cell.length_a   1.000
_cell.length_b   1.000
_cell.length_c   1.000
_cell.angle_alpha   90.00
_cell.angle_beta   90.00
_cell.angle_gamma   90.00
#
_symmetry.space_group_name_H-M   'P 1'
#
loop_
_entity.id
_entity.type
_entity.pdbx_description
1 polymer ?
#
loop_
_entity_poly.entity_id
_entity_poly.type
_entity_poly.pdbx_seq_one_letter_code
_entity_poly.pdbx_strand_id
1 'polypeptide(L)'
;NVTTNVVFEEIQKVRNHLHKNQLADNDYIRTLAYKMQEKFDKYWKNDYNVLLRIAFVLDPRSKLGYLTYVLESLNEIDAMVQYEKIESSLYKLYAEYKNVYADNEENENANNVIVDFEEERASTFSRDAFFTYYMSSSSPQ
;
A
#
# COMPACT_ATOMS: atom_id res chain seq x y z
N ASN A 1 -5.53 15.68 -14.88
CA ASN A 1 -5.56 15.12 -13.52
C ASN A 1 -4.54 14.00 -13.42
N VAL A 2 -3.51 14.19 -12.61
CA VAL A 2 -2.58 13.11 -12.23
C VAL A 2 -3.21 12.42 -11.04
N THR A 3 -3.65 11.18 -11.23
CA THR A 3 -4.28 10.39 -10.16
C THR A 3 -3.22 9.58 -9.44
N THR A 4 -3.31 9.42 -8.12
CA THR A 4 -2.27 8.81 -7.27
C THR A 4 -1.83 7.41 -7.71
N ASN A 5 -2.72 6.63 -8.33
CA ASN A 5 -2.36 5.33 -8.91
C ASN A 5 -1.32 5.47 -10.05
N VAL A 6 -1.44 6.50 -10.90
CA VAL A 6 -0.48 6.78 -11.98
C VAL A 6 0.88 7.15 -11.37
N VAL A 7 0.86 7.93 -10.30
CA VAL A 7 2.09 8.31 -9.58
C VAL A 7 2.82 7.06 -9.10
N PHE A 8 2.10 6.12 -8.48
CA PHE A 8 2.69 4.88 -7.99
C PHE A 8 3.29 4.02 -9.10
N GLU A 9 2.58 3.86 -10.22
CA GLU A 9 3.11 3.15 -11.40
C GLU A 9 4.38 3.79 -11.95
N GLU A 10 4.42 5.12 -12.07
CA GLU A 10 5.61 5.86 -12.53
C GLU A 10 6.80 5.70 -11.57
N ILE A 11 6.54 5.72 -10.26
CA ILE A 11 7.56 5.45 -9.23
C ILE A 11 8.15 4.04 -9.42
N GLN A 12 7.31 3.05 -9.71
CA GLN A 12 7.81 1.69 -9.98
C GLN A 12 8.60 1.59 -11.27
N LYS A 13 8.19 2.30 -12.33
CA LYS A 13 8.97 2.38 -13.57
C LYS A 13 10.36 2.95 -13.30
N VAL A 14 10.47 4.02 -12.52
CA VAL A 14 11.76 4.61 -12.11
C VAL A 14 12.61 3.59 -11.36
N ARG A 15 12.07 2.94 -10.33
CA ARG A 15 12.78 1.90 -9.56
C ARG A 15 13.31 0.78 -10.47
N ASN A 16 12.46 0.26 -11.34
CA ASN A 16 12.83 -0.81 -12.27
C ASN A 16 13.91 -0.35 -13.25
N HIS A 17 13.85 0.89 -13.72
CA HIS A 17 14.87 1.44 -14.62
C HIS A 17 16.22 1.55 -13.91
N LEU A 18 16.25 2.03 -12.67
CA LEU A 18 17.47 2.12 -11.87
C LEU A 18 18.07 0.74 -11.60
N HIS A 19 17.26 -0.23 -11.21
CA HIS A 19 17.73 -1.59 -10.94
C HIS A 19 18.31 -2.26 -12.19
N LYS A 20 17.67 -2.12 -13.35
CA LYS A 20 18.21 -2.62 -14.63
C LYS A 20 19.55 -1.98 -15.00
N ASN A 21 19.68 -0.67 -14.81
CA ASN A 21 20.91 0.05 -15.16
C ASN A 21 22.07 -0.22 -14.18
N GLN A 22 21.81 -0.74 -12.98
CA GLN A 22 22.86 -1.26 -12.09
C GLN A 22 23.52 -2.53 -12.63
N LEU A 23 22.87 -3.24 -13.56
CA LEU A 23 23.43 -4.40 -14.24
C LEU A 23 24.04 -4.06 -15.61
N ALA A 24 24.11 -2.77 -15.97
CA ALA A 24 24.67 -2.35 -17.25
C ALA A 24 26.18 -2.60 -17.31
N ASP A 25 26.69 -3.01 -18.48
CA ASP A 25 28.13 -3.24 -18.70
C ASP A 25 28.97 -1.97 -18.55
N ASN A 26 28.37 -0.81 -18.82
CA ASN A 26 29.03 0.48 -18.70
C ASN A 26 29.12 0.93 -17.23
N ASP A 27 30.34 1.00 -16.71
CA ASP A 27 30.64 1.36 -15.32
C ASP A 27 30.15 2.76 -14.92
N TYR A 28 30.17 3.72 -15.86
CA TYR A 28 29.63 5.06 -15.64
C TYR A 28 28.11 5.03 -15.44
N ILE A 29 27.39 4.30 -16.30
CA ILE A 29 25.93 4.13 -16.19
C ILE A 29 25.57 3.43 -14.89
N ARG A 30 26.30 2.37 -14.55
CA ARG A 30 26.13 1.63 -13.31
C ARG A 30 26.30 2.51 -12.07
N THR A 31 27.40 3.26 -12.02
CA THR A 31 27.70 4.20 -10.94
C THR A 31 26.62 5.27 -10.81
N LEU A 32 26.12 5.79 -11.94
CA LEU A 32 25.03 6.75 -11.96
C LEU A 32 23.74 6.15 -11.41
N ALA A 33 23.40 4.92 -11.81
CA ALA A 33 22.21 4.22 -11.35
C ALA A 33 22.23 3.97 -9.84
N TYR A 34 23.39 3.63 -9.26
CA TYR A 34 23.53 3.50 -7.80
C TYR A 34 23.27 4.83 -7.08
N LYS A 35 23.90 5.93 -7.51
CA LYS A 35 23.67 7.27 -6.90
C LYS A 35 22.23 7.75 -7.00
N MET A 36 21.55 7.41 -8.10
CA MET A 36 20.12 7.74 -8.27
C MET A 36 19.23 6.85 -7.40
N GLN A 37 19.59 5.57 -7.21
CA GLN A 37 18.89 4.65 -6.32
C GLN A 37 18.96 5.13 -4.85
N GLU A 38 20.11 5.61 -4.39
CA GLU A 38 20.24 6.17 -3.03
C GLU A 38 19.28 7.34 -2.79
N LYS A 39 19.16 8.25 -3.77
CA LYS A 39 18.20 9.36 -3.70
C LYS A 39 16.76 8.87 -3.74
N PHE A 40 16.47 7.85 -4.55
CA PHE A 40 15.15 7.24 -4.61
C PHE A 40 14.79 6.62 -3.25
N ASP A 41 15.66 5.77 -2.71
CA ASP A 41 15.43 5.04 -1.45
C ASP A 41 15.20 5.99 -0.27
N LYS A 42 15.91 7.14 -0.24
CA LYS A 42 15.72 8.18 0.78
C LYS A 42 14.26 8.63 0.94
N TYR A 43 13.50 8.70 -0.16
CA TYR A 43 12.11 9.16 -0.16
C TYR A 43 11.10 8.00 -0.21
N TRP A 44 11.47 6.87 -0.83
CA TRP A 44 10.51 5.81 -1.18
C TRP A 44 10.59 4.55 -0.32
N LYS A 45 11.72 4.25 0.34
CA LYS A 45 11.85 3.06 1.22
C LYS A 45 11.46 3.32 2.67
N ASN A 46 11.49 4.56 3.12
CA ASN A 46 11.22 4.92 4.52
C ASN A 46 9.75 5.27 4.75
N ASP A 47 9.41 5.52 6.02
CA ASP A 47 8.06 5.80 6.53
C ASP A 47 7.27 6.91 5.83
N TYR A 48 7.95 7.79 5.08
CA TYR A 48 7.34 8.83 4.25
C TYR A 48 6.39 8.28 3.16
N ASN A 49 6.45 6.98 2.86
CA ASN A 49 5.58 6.32 1.88
C ASN A 49 4.24 5.83 2.45
N VAL A 50 4.03 5.81 3.78
CA VAL A 50 2.76 5.29 4.35
C VAL A 50 1.56 6.12 3.87
N LEU A 51 1.67 7.45 3.85
CA LEU A 51 0.61 8.33 3.34
C LEU A 51 0.29 8.10 1.85
N LEU A 52 1.32 7.86 1.04
CA LEU A 52 1.16 7.57 -0.40
C LEU A 52 0.48 6.22 -0.62
N ARG A 53 0.83 5.21 0.19
CA ARG A 53 0.20 3.88 0.17
C ARG A 53 -1.24 3.93 0.67
N ILE A 54 -1.54 4.74 1.70
CA ILE A 54 -2.91 5.01 2.14
C ILE A 54 -3.70 5.69 1.02
N ALA A 55 -3.17 6.76 0.42
CA ALA A 55 -3.82 7.47 -0.69
C ALA A 55 -4.04 6.55 -1.91
N PHE A 56 -3.12 5.61 -2.15
CA PHE A 56 -3.29 4.58 -3.16
C PHE A 56 -4.46 3.64 -2.82
N VAL A 57 -4.56 3.13 -1.59
CA VAL A 57 -5.67 2.23 -1.18
C VAL A 57 -7.03 2.94 -1.12
N LEU A 58 -7.04 4.25 -0.84
CA LEU A 58 -8.26 5.06 -0.85
C LEU A 58 -8.72 5.43 -2.27
N ASP A 59 -7.88 5.23 -3.30
CA ASP A 59 -8.35 5.34 -4.68
C ASP A 59 -9.36 4.20 -4.95
N PRO A 60 -10.60 4.49 -5.41
CA PRO A 60 -11.63 3.47 -5.61
C PRO A 60 -11.21 2.29 -6.49
N ARG A 61 -10.24 2.49 -7.40
CA ARG A 61 -9.71 1.47 -8.31
C ARG A 61 -8.67 0.55 -7.66
N SER A 62 -8.16 0.92 -6.50
CA SER A 62 -7.11 0.22 -5.78
C SER A 62 -7.65 -0.29 -4.46
N LYS A 63 -7.43 -1.56 -4.15
CA LYS A 63 -7.82 -2.16 -2.87
C LYS A 63 -6.59 -2.56 -2.08
N LEU A 64 -6.78 -2.79 -0.79
CA LEU A 64 -5.75 -3.23 0.13
C LEU A 64 -5.07 -4.53 -0.36
N GLY A 65 -5.82 -5.44 -0.98
CA GLY A 65 -5.27 -6.63 -1.64
C GLY A 65 -4.43 -6.35 -2.90
N TYR A 66 -4.72 -5.29 -3.66
CA TYR A 66 -3.89 -4.88 -4.80
C TYR A 66 -2.55 -4.30 -4.32
N LEU A 67 -2.56 -3.58 -3.20
CA LEU A 67 -1.33 -3.14 -2.55
C LEU A 67 -0.45 -4.34 -2.16
N THR A 68 -1.00 -5.43 -1.61
CA THR A 68 -0.23 -6.65 -1.31
C THR A 68 0.51 -7.17 -2.52
N TYR A 69 -0.19 -7.31 -3.66
CA TYR A 69 0.42 -7.72 -4.92
C TYR A 69 1.58 -6.82 -5.32
N VAL A 70 1.40 -5.49 -5.20
CA VAL A 70 2.49 -4.58 -5.55
C VAL A 70 3.67 -4.74 -4.58
N LEU A 71 3.45 -4.82 -3.27
CA LEU A 71 4.54 -4.97 -2.31
C LEU A 71 5.34 -6.26 -2.53
N GLU A 72 4.67 -7.36 -2.81
CA GLU A 72 5.28 -8.64 -3.18
C GLU A 72 6.07 -8.53 -4.49
N SER A 73 5.51 -7.88 -5.52
CA SER A 73 6.19 -7.68 -6.82
C SER A 73 7.47 -6.86 -6.74
N LEU A 74 7.63 -6.07 -5.68
CA LEU A 74 8.80 -5.21 -5.47
C LEU A 74 9.95 -5.90 -4.74
N ASN A 75 9.80 -7.18 -4.40
CA ASN A 75 10.73 -7.91 -3.54
C ASN A 75 11.09 -7.10 -2.29
N GLU A 76 10.13 -6.36 -1.73
CA GLU A 76 10.34 -5.74 -0.42
C GLU A 76 10.48 -6.88 0.58
N ILE A 77 11.70 -7.05 1.13
CA ILE A 77 11.99 -8.06 2.17
C ILE A 77 10.98 -7.95 3.33
N ASP A 78 10.46 -6.73 3.54
CA ASP A 78 9.49 -6.39 4.56
C ASP A 78 8.07 -6.13 4.01
N ALA A 79 7.70 -6.70 2.85
CA ALA A 79 6.41 -6.46 2.20
C ALA A 79 5.21 -6.69 3.16
N MET A 80 5.26 -7.76 3.96
CA MET A 80 4.22 -8.08 4.95
C MET A 80 4.18 -7.05 6.09
N VAL A 81 5.35 -6.67 6.63
CA VAL A 81 5.45 -5.66 7.70
C VAL A 81 4.91 -4.31 7.22
N GLN A 82 5.21 -3.95 5.97
CA GLN A 82 4.70 -2.73 5.35
C GLN A 82 3.18 -2.80 5.15
N TYR A 83 2.66 -3.93 4.67
CA TYR A 83 1.22 -4.16 4.52
C TYR A 83 0.50 -3.96 5.87
N GLU A 84 0.95 -4.63 6.92
CA GLU A 84 0.36 -4.55 8.26
C GLU A 84 0.41 -3.12 8.82
N LYS A 85 1.51 -2.39 8.57
CA LYS A 85 1.65 -0.98 8.97
C LYS A 85 0.61 -0.08 8.29
N ILE A 86 0.35 -0.29 7.00
CA ILE A 86 -0.62 0.50 6.21
C ILE A 86 -2.04 0.14 6.63
N GLU A 87 -2.33 -1.15 6.78
CA GLU A 87 -3.62 -1.65 7.25
C GLU A 87 -3.96 -1.09 8.64
N SER A 88 -3.03 -1.19 9.60
CA SER A 88 -3.20 -0.62 10.94
C SER A 88 -3.43 0.90 10.89
N SER A 89 -2.73 1.60 10.02
CA SER A 89 -2.87 3.06 9.86
C SER A 89 -4.23 3.45 9.27
N LEU A 90 -4.75 2.69 8.32
CA LEU A 90 -6.11 2.88 7.77
C LEU A 90 -7.20 2.64 8.82
N TYR A 91 -7.07 1.59 9.62
CA TYR A 91 -8.02 1.31 10.70
C TYR A 91 -8.01 2.42 11.77
N LYS A 92 -6.83 2.91 12.16
CA LYS A 92 -6.70 4.04 13.09
C LYS A 92 -7.35 5.30 12.54
N LEU A 93 -7.07 5.63 11.29
CA LEU A 93 -7.67 6.79 10.61
C LEU A 93 -9.20 6.70 10.59
N TYR A 94 -9.74 5.52 10.30
CA TYR A 94 -11.19 5.29 10.32
C TYR A 94 -11.77 5.41 11.74
N ALA A 95 -11.11 4.87 12.76
CA ALA A 95 -11.54 4.99 14.15
C ALA A 95 -11.57 6.45 14.61
N GLU A 96 -10.53 7.24 14.31
CA GLU A 96 -10.50 8.68 14.61
C GLU A 96 -11.61 9.43 13.87
N TYR A 97 -11.82 9.14 12.58
CA TYR A 97 -12.94 9.71 11.82
C TYR A 97 -14.27 9.38 12.50
N LYS A 98 -14.52 8.11 12.83
CA LYS A 98 -15.76 7.70 13.49
C LYS A 98 -15.98 8.46 14.79
N ASN A 99 -14.97 8.59 15.64
CA ASN A 99 -15.10 9.29 16.92
C ASN A 99 -15.46 10.77 16.74
N VAL A 100 -14.81 11.46 15.80
CA VAL A 100 -15.09 12.88 15.50
C VAL A 100 -16.53 13.10 15.03
N TYR A 101 -17.11 12.15 14.30
CA TYR A 101 -18.47 12.28 13.77
C TYR A 101 -19.54 11.59 14.62
N ALA A 102 -19.19 10.65 15.49
CA ALA A 102 -20.09 10.07 16.49
C ALA A 102 -20.39 11.07 17.62
N ASP A 103 -19.40 11.88 18.02
CA ASP A 103 -19.60 12.97 18.99
C ASP A 103 -20.56 14.07 18.48
N ASN A 104 -20.82 14.13 17.17
CA ASN A 104 -21.80 15.07 16.58
C ASN A 104 -23.24 14.51 16.56
N GLU A 105 -23.42 13.21 16.78
CA GLU A 105 -24.74 12.57 16.86
C GLU A 105 -25.15 12.25 18.31
N GLU A 106 -24.20 12.14 19.24
CA GLU A 106 -24.45 11.81 20.65
C GLU A 106 -24.62 13.03 21.58
N ASN A 107 -25.41 14.01 21.14
CA ASN A 107 -26.14 14.88 22.09
C ASN A 107 -27.56 14.38 22.39
N GLU A 108 -27.85 13.10 22.13
CA GLU A 108 -28.92 12.36 22.79
C GLU A 108 -28.45 10.94 23.13
N ASN A 109 -27.98 10.81 24.38
CA ASN A 109 -27.99 9.58 25.18
C ASN A 109 -26.73 8.69 25.12
N ALA A 110 -25.88 8.92 26.12
CA ALA A 110 -24.81 8.05 26.56
C ALA A 110 -25.21 6.57 26.64
N ASN A 111 -24.32 5.67 26.23
CA ASN A 111 -23.87 4.53 27.04
C ASN A 111 -22.64 3.87 26.41
N ASN A 112 -21.58 3.79 27.21
CA ASN A 112 -20.33 3.08 26.94
C ASN A 112 -20.54 1.71 26.29
N VAL A 113 -19.97 1.49 25.10
CA VAL A 113 -19.70 0.15 24.58
C VAL A 113 -18.20 0.02 24.34
N ILE A 114 -17.53 -0.68 25.27
CA ILE A 114 -16.23 -1.28 24.99
C ILE A 114 -16.51 -2.33 23.92
N VAL A 115 -16.13 -2.03 22.67
CA VAL A 115 -16.19 -3.01 21.59
C VAL A 115 -14.95 -3.89 21.72
N ASP A 116 -15.07 -4.95 22.51
CA ASP A 116 -14.16 -6.10 22.39
C ASP A 116 -14.49 -6.72 21.04
N PHE A 117 -13.57 -6.56 20.08
CA PHE A 117 -13.73 -7.19 18.77
C PHE A 117 -13.05 -8.54 18.83
N GLU A 118 -13.85 -9.60 18.91
CA GLU A 118 -13.38 -10.95 18.74
C GLU A 118 -12.58 -11.02 17.44
N GLU A 119 -11.29 -11.35 17.57
CA GLU A 119 -10.46 -11.76 16.47
C GLU A 119 -11.05 -13.08 15.93
N GLU A 120 -12.06 -12.95 15.08
CA GLU A 120 -12.52 -14.02 14.24
C GLU A 120 -11.34 -14.28 13.30
N ARG A 121 -10.45 -15.21 13.72
CA ARG A 121 -9.39 -15.76 12.90
C ARG A 121 -10.02 -16.06 11.56
N ALA A 122 -9.71 -15.22 10.57
CA ALA A 122 -10.09 -15.44 9.21
C ALA A 122 -9.48 -16.79 8.82
N SER A 123 -10.30 -17.82 8.90
CA SER A 123 -9.97 -19.16 8.44
C SER A 123 -9.48 -19.00 7.02
N THR A 124 -8.17 -19.16 6.84
CA THR A 124 -7.43 -19.20 5.58
C THR A 124 -8.22 -18.61 4.41
N PHE A 125 -8.37 -17.27 4.40
CA PHE A 125 -8.80 -16.58 3.19
C PHE A 125 -7.75 -16.92 2.13
N SER A 126 -8.10 -17.84 1.24
CA SER A 126 -7.16 -18.38 0.27
C SER A 126 -6.73 -17.24 -0.64
N ARG A 127 -5.53 -16.72 -0.40
CA ARG A 127 -4.89 -15.65 -1.16
C ARG A 127 -4.86 -16.01 -2.65
N ASP A 128 -4.66 -17.29 -2.95
CA ASP A 128 -4.70 -17.85 -4.31
C ASP A 128 -6.09 -17.72 -4.94
N ALA A 129 -7.16 -17.96 -4.18
CA ALA A 129 -8.52 -17.85 -4.68
C ALA A 129 -8.90 -16.39 -5.01
N PHE A 130 -8.49 -15.44 -4.16
CA PHE A 130 -8.74 -14.02 -4.43
C PHE A 130 -7.92 -13.49 -5.62
N PHE A 131 -6.64 -13.87 -5.70
CA PHE A 131 -5.77 -13.49 -6.81
C PHE A 131 -6.28 -14.05 -8.15
N THR A 132 -6.70 -15.32 -8.16
CA THR A 132 -7.27 -15.97 -9.35
C THR A 132 -8.55 -15.29 -9.81
N TYR A 133 -9.44 -14.92 -8.89
CA TYR A 133 -10.68 -14.21 -9.20
C TYR A 133 -10.43 -12.82 -9.80
N TYR A 134 -9.45 -12.09 -9.26
CA TYR A 134 -9.12 -10.76 -9.77
C TYR A 134 -8.51 -10.80 -11.18
N MET A 135 -7.61 -11.76 -11.43
CA MET A 135 -6.98 -11.92 -12.75
C MET A 135 -7.96 -12.44 -13.81
N SER A 136 -8.94 -13.27 -13.43
CA SER A 136 -9.96 -13.76 -14.36
C SER A 136 -11.01 -12.71 -14.73
N SER A 137 -11.32 -11.79 -13.81
CA SER A 137 -12.27 -10.68 -14.06
C SER A 137 -11.67 -9.50 -14.83
N SER A 138 -10.34 -9.44 -14.98
CA SER A 138 -9.62 -8.36 -15.66
C SER A 138 -9.27 -8.67 -17.12
N SER A 139 -9.66 -9.83 -17.66
CA SER A 139 -9.44 -10.15 -19.09
C SER A 139 -10.52 -9.50 -19.97
N PRO A 140 -10.15 -8.71 -21.00
CA PRO A 140 -11.12 -8.22 -21.98
C PRO A 140 -11.61 -9.38 -22.86
N GLN A 141 -12.91 -9.39 -23.18
CA GLN A 141 -13.46 -10.22 -24.26
C GLN A 141 -12.99 -9.74 -25.63
#